data_AF-A0A1G7D3E9-F1
#
_entry.id   AF-A0A1G7D3E9-F1
#
_cell.length_a   1.000
_cell.length_b   1.000
_cell.length_c   1.000
_cell.angle_alpha   90.00
_cell.angle_beta   90.00
_cell.angle_gamma   90.00
#
_symmetry.space_group_name_H-M   'P 1'
#
loop_
_entity.id
_entity.type
_entity.pdbx_description
1 polymer ?
#
loop_
_entity_poly.entity_id
_entity_poly.type
_entity_poly.pdbx_seq_one_letter_code
_entity_poly.pdbx_strand_id
1 'polypeptide(L)'
;MDGQQVKKADNSLAGDLDVVTKDEIIEVKKSIKAITDIEQFDKYVNPNNGSYFNPHQKKVILYIEKPLTNVHPNDLKKLQKIKSKGVTIVNSLDELKEALK
;
A
#
# COMPACT_ATOMS: atom_id res chain seq x y z
N MET A 1 0.71 -16.99 -1.09
CA MET A 1 1.37 -16.30 -2.20
C MET A 1 2.38 -15.38 -1.54
N ASP A 2 3.65 -15.63 -1.75
CA ASP A 2 4.70 -14.75 -1.23
C ASP A 2 4.85 -13.58 -2.23
N GLY A 3 4.95 -12.35 -1.72
CA GLY A 3 5.05 -11.15 -2.55
C GLY A 3 6.30 -11.15 -3.44
N GLN A 4 6.28 -10.35 -4.50
CA GLN A 4 7.44 -10.16 -5.36
C GLN A 4 8.48 -9.30 -4.65
N GLN A 5 9.66 -9.87 -4.38
CA GLN A 5 10.77 -9.13 -3.78
C GLN A 5 11.34 -8.10 -4.76
N VAL A 6 11.60 -6.90 -4.25
CA VAL A 6 12.28 -5.82 -4.97
C VAL A 6 13.61 -5.54 -4.30
N LYS A 7 14.69 -5.57 -5.09
CA LYS A 7 16.04 -5.30 -4.62
C LYS A 7 16.54 -3.95 -5.15
N LYS A 8 17.40 -3.31 -4.38
CA LYS A 8 18.16 -2.13 -4.79
C LYS A 8 19.32 -2.55 -5.70
N ALA A 9 20.00 -1.56 -6.29
CA ALA A 9 21.16 -1.79 -7.16
C ALA A 9 22.32 -2.51 -6.45
N ASP A 10 22.43 -2.37 -5.13
CA ASP A 10 23.43 -3.04 -4.28
C ASP A 10 22.99 -4.46 -3.84
N ASN A 11 21.92 -5.01 -4.41
CA ASN A 11 21.27 -6.27 -4.06
C ASN A 11 20.63 -6.33 -2.66
N SER A 12 20.64 -5.25 -1.87
CA SER A 12 19.88 -5.19 -0.62
C SER A 12 18.37 -5.16 -0.89
N LEU A 13 17.56 -5.63 0.06
CA LEU A 13 16.10 -5.66 -0.07
C LEU A 13 15.54 -4.23 0.03
N ALA A 14 14.77 -3.81 -0.98
CA ALA A 14 14.01 -2.57 -0.95
C ALA A 14 12.62 -2.80 -0.31
N GLY A 15 12.01 -3.94 -0.60
CA GLY A 15 10.76 -4.42 0.00
C GLY A 15 10.07 -5.46 -0.88
N ASP A 16 8.83 -5.80 -0.55
CA ASP A 16 8.00 -6.73 -1.31
C ASP A 16 6.79 -6.02 -1.94
N LEU A 17 6.27 -6.58 -3.02
CA LEU A 17 5.06 -6.16 -3.73
C LEU A 17 4.05 -7.30 -3.74
N ASP A 18 2.86 -7.10 -3.20
CA ASP A 18 1.83 -8.16 -3.18
C ASP A 18 1.23 -8.38 -4.57
N VAL A 19 0.75 -7.29 -5.21
CA VAL A 19 0.22 -7.32 -6.58
C VAL A 19 0.67 -6.08 -7.34
N VAL A 20 1.09 -6.28 -8.58
CA VAL A 20 1.50 -5.21 -9.50
C VAL A 20 0.78 -5.39 -10.82
N THR A 21 0.13 -4.33 -11.29
CA THR A 21 -0.49 -4.27 -12.60
C THR A 21 0.31 -3.36 -13.52
N LYS A 22 -0.21 -3.05 -14.70
CA LYS A 22 0.35 -2.01 -15.56
C LYS A 22 0.34 -0.63 -14.90
N ASP A 23 -0.71 -0.28 -14.15
CA ASP A 23 -0.94 1.08 -13.69
C ASP A 23 -0.98 1.22 -12.16
N GLU A 24 -1.00 0.10 -11.43
CA GLU A 24 -1.16 0.05 -9.97
C GLU A 24 -0.12 -0.84 -9.26
N ILE A 25 0.14 -0.48 -8.00
CA ILE A 25 0.73 -1.33 -6.97
C ILE A 25 -0.34 -1.51 -5.89
N ILE A 26 -0.65 -2.75 -5.54
CA ILE A 26 -1.66 -3.07 -4.54
C ILE A 26 -0.98 -3.78 -3.36
N GLU A 27 -1.07 -3.17 -2.19
CA GLU A 27 -0.69 -3.77 -0.90
C GLU A 27 -1.95 -4.37 -0.26
N VAL A 28 -1.87 -5.62 0.17
CA VAL A 28 -3.01 -6.36 0.73
C VAL A 28 -2.83 -6.56 2.23
N LYS A 29 -3.78 -6.06 3.02
CA LYS A 29 -3.80 -6.29 4.48
C LYS A 29 -5.10 -6.95 4.90
N LYS A 30 -4.99 -8.02 5.68
CA LYS A 30 -6.15 -8.72 6.26
C LYS A 30 -7.03 -7.79 7.11
N SER A 31 -6.45 -6.77 7.75
CA SER A 31 -7.17 -5.79 8.57
C SER A 31 -6.32 -4.56 8.87
N ILE A 32 -6.91 -3.49 9.41
CA ILE A 32 -6.18 -2.30 9.88
C ILE A 32 -5.08 -2.68 10.89
N LYS A 33 -5.33 -3.67 11.77
CA LYS A 33 -4.36 -4.13 12.76
C LYS A 33 -3.09 -4.72 12.16
N ALA A 34 -3.17 -5.23 10.92
CA ALA A 34 -2.01 -5.77 10.21
C ALA A 34 -1.12 -4.67 9.62
N ILE A 35 -1.60 -3.42 9.60
CA ILE A 35 -0.78 -2.25 9.27
C ILE A 35 -0.02 -1.90 10.54
N THR A 36 1.19 -2.39 10.72
CA THR A 36 2.01 -2.11 11.90
C THR A 36 2.79 -0.80 11.72
N ASP A 37 3.33 -0.58 10.52
CA ASP A 37 4.11 0.59 10.13
C ASP A 37 3.38 1.40 9.04
N ILE A 38 3.27 2.72 9.22
CA ILE A 38 2.70 3.64 8.23
C ILE A 38 3.80 4.17 7.30
N GLU A 39 5.03 4.29 7.79
CA GLU A 39 6.14 4.82 7.00
C GLU A 39 6.60 3.82 5.94
N GLN A 40 6.26 2.53 6.07
CA GLN A 40 6.44 1.54 5.02
C GLN A 40 5.82 1.98 3.68
N PHE A 41 4.78 2.83 3.67
CA PHE A 41 4.17 3.27 2.41
C PHE A 41 5.05 4.25 1.63
N ASP A 42 6.02 4.89 2.27
CA ASP A 42 6.92 5.85 1.63
C ASP A 42 7.78 5.20 0.55
N LYS A 43 8.10 3.90 0.69
CA LYS A 43 8.80 3.14 -0.35
C LYS A 43 8.00 3.05 -1.67
N TYR A 44 6.70 3.28 -1.63
CA TYR A 44 5.83 3.31 -2.82
C TYR A 44 5.53 4.73 -3.33
N VAL A 45 5.48 5.74 -2.47
CA VAL A 45 4.93 7.08 -2.81
C VAL A 45 5.92 8.23 -2.67
N ASN A 46 7.06 8.04 -2.02
CA ASN A 46 8.04 9.09 -1.78
C ASN A 46 9.35 8.83 -2.55
N PRO A 47 9.60 9.52 -3.68
CA PRO A 47 10.82 9.36 -4.47
C PRO A 47 12.12 9.66 -3.72
N ASN A 48 12.05 10.42 -2.62
CA ASN A 48 13.21 10.75 -1.79
C ASN A 48 13.51 9.68 -0.72
N ASN A 49 12.67 8.64 -0.61
CA ASN A 49 12.94 7.53 0.29
C ASN A 49 14.04 6.63 -0.30
N GLY A 50 15.09 6.30 0.48
CA GLY A 50 16.21 5.48 0.01
C GLY A 50 15.86 4.01 -0.32
N SER A 51 14.64 3.59 -0.02
CA SER A 51 14.06 2.30 -0.44
C SER A 51 12.90 2.51 -1.42
N TYR A 52 12.77 3.67 -2.05
CA TYR A 52 11.74 3.92 -3.05
C TYR A 52 11.87 2.99 -4.26
N PHE A 53 10.77 2.34 -4.64
CA PHE A 53 10.77 1.39 -5.76
C PHE A 53 9.53 1.47 -6.67
N ASN A 54 8.88 2.64 -6.74
CA ASN A 54 7.79 2.90 -7.68
C ASN A 54 8.19 3.93 -8.78
N PRO A 55 9.26 3.72 -9.56
CA PRO A 55 9.79 4.73 -10.48
C PRO A 55 8.82 5.15 -11.59
N HIS A 56 7.83 4.30 -11.90
CA HIS A 56 6.79 4.58 -12.89
C HIS A 56 5.59 5.34 -12.31
N GLN A 57 5.64 5.72 -11.03
CA GLN A 57 4.57 6.45 -10.34
C GLN A 57 3.21 5.77 -10.48
N LYS A 58 3.20 4.43 -10.42
CA LYS A 58 1.96 3.63 -10.40
C LYS A 58 1.10 4.08 -9.23
N LYS A 59 -0.21 4.06 -9.41
CA LYS A 59 -1.17 4.36 -8.33
C LYS A 59 -1.01 3.31 -7.24
N VAL A 60 -0.85 3.76 -6.00
CA VAL A 60 -0.69 2.86 -4.85
C VAL A 60 -2.05 2.66 -4.19
N ILE A 61 -2.47 1.40 -4.07
CA ILE A 61 -3.73 0.99 -3.47
C ILE A 61 -3.40 0.13 -2.24
N LEU A 62 -3.97 0.48 -1.09
CA LEU A 62 -4.06 -0.39 0.07
C LEU A 62 -5.44 -1.04 0.08
N TYR A 63 -5.47 -2.35 -0.18
CA TYR A 63 -6.67 -3.15 -0.02
C TYR A 63 -6.73 -3.73 1.39
N ILE A 64 -7.80 -3.42 2.12
CA ILE A 64 -8.06 -3.99 3.45
C ILE A 64 -9.18 -5.02 3.29
N GLU A 65 -8.93 -6.27 3.66
CA GLU A 65 -9.89 -7.37 3.45
C GLU A 65 -11.08 -7.29 4.44
N LYS A 66 -10.81 -7.06 5.73
CA LYS A 66 -11.87 -6.99 6.74
C LYS A 66 -12.68 -5.69 6.64
N PRO A 67 -14.02 -5.74 6.76
CA PRO A 67 -14.88 -4.57 6.74
C PRO A 67 -14.44 -3.44 7.70
N LEU A 68 -14.47 -2.20 7.23
CA LEU A 68 -14.21 -0.98 8.00
C LEU A 68 -15.47 -0.52 8.74
N THR A 69 -16.08 -1.39 9.53
CA THR A 69 -17.24 -1.08 10.38
C THR A 69 -16.81 -0.68 11.79
N ASN A 70 -17.40 0.37 12.37
CA ASN A 70 -17.11 0.84 13.73
C ASN A 70 -15.60 1.03 14.01
N VAL A 71 -14.89 1.63 13.04
CA VAL A 71 -13.45 1.85 13.12
C VAL A 71 -13.10 2.72 14.32
N HIS A 72 -12.17 2.25 15.16
CA HIS A 72 -11.72 3.00 16.33
C HIS A 72 -11.07 4.33 15.91
N PRO A 73 -11.23 5.44 16.66
CA PRO A 73 -10.68 6.74 16.26
C PRO A 73 -9.18 6.76 15.95
N ASN A 74 -8.38 5.95 16.66
CA ASN A 74 -6.94 5.82 16.37
C ASN A 74 -6.66 5.11 15.04
N ASP A 75 -7.48 4.13 14.68
CA ASP A 75 -7.39 3.44 13.40
C ASP A 75 -7.82 4.39 12.27
N LEU A 76 -8.84 5.22 12.48
CA LEU A 76 -9.24 6.25 11.52
C LEU A 76 -8.11 7.25 11.27
N LYS A 77 -7.42 7.72 12.32
CA LYS A 77 -6.24 8.58 12.18
C LYS A 77 -5.11 7.91 11.39
N LYS A 78 -4.88 6.61 11.62
CA LYS A 78 -3.91 5.81 10.84
C LYS A 78 -4.29 5.77 9.36
N LEU A 79 -5.55 5.48 9.03
CA LEU A 79 -6.04 5.48 7.64
C LEU A 79 -5.93 6.86 6.99
N GLN A 80 -6.23 7.94 7.72
CA GLN A 80 -6.10 9.32 7.20
C GLN A 80 -4.64 9.67 6.89
N LYS A 81 -3.69 9.28 7.74
CA LYS A 81 -2.25 9.48 7.49
C LYS A 81 -1.78 8.74 6.24
N ILE A 82 -2.27 7.52 6.02
CA ILE A 82 -1.95 6.73 4.82
C ILE A 82 -2.54 7.43 3.57
N LYS A 83 -3.80 7.86 3.63
CA LYS A 83 -4.44 8.63 2.54
C LYS A 83 -3.69 9.92 2.22
N SER A 84 -3.22 10.66 3.23
CA SER A 84 -2.49 11.92 3.01
C SER A 84 -1.14 11.74 2.30
N LYS A 85 -0.59 10.51 2.30
CA LYS A 85 0.62 10.17 1.52
C LYS A 85 0.32 9.88 0.04
N GLY A 86 -0.94 9.95 -0.39
CA GLY A 86 -1.36 9.65 -1.77
C GLY A 86 -1.75 8.19 -2.02
N VAL A 87 -1.91 7.38 -0.97
CA VAL A 87 -2.35 5.99 -1.08
C VAL A 87 -3.88 5.93 -1.13
N THR A 88 -4.42 5.27 -2.14
CA THR A 88 -5.87 4.97 -2.22
C THR A 88 -6.18 3.80 -1.27
N ILE A 89 -7.20 3.92 -0.43
CA ILE A 89 -7.61 2.83 0.46
C ILE A 89 -8.96 2.32 0.00
N VAL A 90 -9.06 1.01 -0.24
CA VAL A 90 -10.29 0.31 -0.62
C VAL A 90 -10.54 -0.87 0.32
N ASN A 91 -11.80 -1.24 0.51
CA ASN A 91 -12.21 -2.25 1.47
C ASN A 91 -13.18 -3.31 0.95
N SER A 92 -13.42 -3.31 -0.36
CA SER A 92 -14.18 -4.35 -1.04
C SER A 92 -13.57 -4.64 -2.41
N LEU A 93 -13.88 -5.81 -2.97
CA LEU A 93 -13.43 -6.12 -4.33
C LEU A 93 -14.09 -5.20 -5.38
N ASP A 94 -15.29 -4.70 -5.11
CA ASP A 94 -15.97 -3.78 -6.02
C ASP A 94 -15.32 -2.39 -5.99
N GLU A 95 -15.00 -1.85 -4.81
CA GLU A 95 -14.17 -0.64 -4.69
C GLU A 95 -12.80 -0.82 -5.33
N LEU A 96 -12.20 -2.02 -5.20
CA LEU A 96 -10.94 -2.31 -5.86
C LEU A 96 -11.11 -2.26 -7.38
N LYS A 97 -12.12 -2.94 -7.95
CA LYS A 97 -12.40 -2.89 -9.39
C LYS A 97 -12.61 -1.47 -9.90
N GLU A 98 -13.35 -0.63 -9.16
CA GLU A 98 -13.56 0.78 -9.50
C GLU A 98 -12.26 1.60 -9.42
N ALA A 99 -11.33 1.21 -8.54
CA ALA A 99 -10.05 1.87 -8.36
C ALA A 99 -9.00 1.46 -9.40
N LEU A 100 -9.15 0.28 -10.04
CA LEU A 100 -8.31 -0.20 -11.13
C LEU A 100 -8.71 0.48 -12.45
N LYS A 101 -7.74 0.77 -13.32
CA LYS A 101 -7.97 1.34 -14.65
C LYS A 101 -7.84 0.33 -15.77
#